data_AF-A0ABD3M8K1-F1
#
_entry.id   AF-A0ABD3M8K1-F1
#
_cell.length_a   1.000
_cell.length_b   1.000
_cell.length_c   1.000
_cell.angle_alpha   90.00
_cell.angle_beta   90.00
_cell.angle_gamma   90.00
#
_symmetry.space_group_name_H-M   'P 1'
#
loop_
_entity.id
_entity.type
_entity.pdbx_description
1 polymer ?
#
loop_
_entity_poly.entity_id
_entity_poly.type
_entity_poly.pdbx_seq_one_letter_code
_entity_poly.pdbx_strand_id
1 'polypeptide(L)'
;MATHLDLEQSAPLRKRLATPNNNHGDTAGSGQRTSSLPQPPMQLPARHPLQIMKRSAIIGGSLYAFYDFNVYHNLLHHPKINHEWFKVGLASSIAILGLKGYVELYQGKKHNKAVEYENFKSATHWTIFLILVSWISFHMALSPVYGLVKTWLIMIGFGYGVLIQSALMIPVWGQNILAFVLMTFFLQMYQ
;
A
#
# COMPACT_ATOMS: atom_id res chain seq x y z
N MET A 1 -28.80 -44.63 -18.26
CA MET A 1 -30.18 -44.71 -17.77
C MET A 1 -30.09 -44.74 -16.24
N ALA A 2 -30.81 -43.83 -15.56
CA ALA A 2 -30.85 -43.52 -14.10
C ALA A 2 -29.56 -42.89 -13.50
N THR A 3 -29.45 -41.64 -12.98
CA THR A 3 -30.18 -40.74 -12.02
C THR A 3 -30.15 -41.16 -10.55
N HIS A 4 -29.47 -40.35 -9.69
CA HIS A 4 -29.90 -39.77 -8.38
C HIS A 4 -28.64 -39.17 -7.65
N LEU A 5 -28.48 -37.85 -7.41
CA LEU A 5 -28.92 -37.04 -6.23
C LEU A 5 -28.52 -37.73 -4.89
N ASP A 6 -27.79 -37.14 -3.93
CA ASP A 6 -27.86 -35.80 -3.33
C ASP A 6 -26.66 -35.56 -2.39
N LEU A 7 -26.37 -34.29 -2.09
CA LEU A 7 -25.75 -33.69 -0.88
C LEU A 7 -25.21 -32.30 -1.32
N GLU A 8 -26.03 -31.26 -1.39
CA GLU A 8 -26.53 -30.53 -0.22
C GLU A 8 -25.53 -30.52 0.94
N GLN A 9 -24.60 -29.57 0.95
CA GLN A 9 -24.20 -28.97 2.22
C GLN A 9 -23.62 -27.55 2.06
N SER A 10 -24.47 -26.59 2.43
CA SER A 10 -24.14 -25.41 3.23
C SER A 10 -23.19 -24.35 2.66
N ALA A 11 -23.75 -23.24 2.15
CA ALA A 11 -23.88 -22.02 2.97
C ALA A 11 -24.59 -20.89 2.20
N PRO A 12 -25.31 -20.00 2.92
CA PRO A 12 -26.49 -19.31 2.38
C PRO A 12 -26.17 -18.01 1.65
N LEU A 13 -26.66 -17.93 0.40
CA LEU A 13 -27.06 -16.71 -0.27
C LEU A 13 -28.16 -16.01 0.53
N ARG A 14 -27.79 -15.08 1.42
CA ARG A 14 -28.75 -14.19 2.08
C ARG A 14 -28.24 -12.76 2.13
N LYS A 15 -28.38 -12.05 1.01
CA LYS A 15 -28.60 -10.59 0.97
C LYS A 15 -29.10 -10.16 -0.43
N ARG A 16 -30.30 -10.61 -0.78
CA ARG A 16 -31.21 -9.85 -1.65
C ARG A 16 -32.49 -9.63 -0.84
N LEU A 17 -32.60 -8.46 -0.24
CA LEU A 17 -33.86 -7.94 0.28
C LEU A 17 -34.11 -6.64 -0.48
N ALA A 18 -34.90 -6.78 -1.54
CA ALA A 18 -35.55 -5.68 -2.22
C ALA A 18 -36.95 -6.17 -2.60
N THR A 19 -37.89 -5.98 -1.67
CA THR A 19 -39.31 -5.86 -2.01
C THR A 19 -39.95 -4.95 -0.96
N PRO A 20 -40.63 -3.86 -1.37
CA PRO A 20 -41.41 -3.05 -0.45
C PRO A 20 -42.74 -3.77 -0.21
N ASN A 21 -43.15 -3.90 1.05
CA ASN A 21 -44.49 -4.39 1.39
C ASN A 21 -45.19 -3.33 2.26
N ASN A 22 -46.20 -2.71 1.67
CA ASN A 22 -47.17 -1.88 2.37
C ASN A 22 -48.15 -2.80 3.10
N ASN A 23 -48.25 -2.71 4.43
CA ASN A 23 -49.53 -2.68 5.15
C ASN A 23 -49.37 -2.47 6.67
N HIS A 24 -50.38 -1.79 7.21
CA HIS A 24 -50.62 -1.37 8.59
C HIS A 24 -50.45 -2.44 9.68
N GLY A 25 -50.08 -1.99 10.88
CA GLY A 25 -50.31 -2.70 12.13
C GLY A 25 -49.44 -2.18 13.28
N ASP A 26 -50.03 -1.42 14.19
CA ASP A 26 -49.44 -0.88 15.41
C ASP A 26 -48.80 -1.96 16.29
N THR A 27 -47.54 -1.77 16.70
CA THR A 27 -47.07 -2.22 18.03
C THR A 27 -45.81 -1.49 18.50
N ALA A 28 -45.97 -0.86 19.66
CA ALA A 28 -45.01 -0.43 20.67
C ALA A 28 -43.50 -0.70 20.46
N GLY A 29 -42.73 0.39 20.48
CA GLY A 29 -41.63 0.55 21.43
C GLY A 29 -40.45 -0.43 21.33
N SER A 30 -39.62 -0.28 20.31
CA SER A 30 -38.20 -0.55 20.49
C SER A 30 -37.39 0.55 19.78
N GLY A 31 -36.71 1.36 20.57
CA GLY A 31 -35.81 2.39 20.08
C GLY A 31 -34.62 1.75 19.40
N GLN A 32 -34.71 1.52 18.09
CA GLN A 32 -33.54 1.34 17.24
C GLN A 32 -32.74 2.64 17.24
N ARG A 33 -31.78 2.73 18.15
CA ARG A 33 -30.65 3.65 18.02
C ARG A 33 -29.84 3.19 16.82
N THR A 34 -30.23 3.64 15.63
CA THR A 34 -29.32 3.71 14.49
C THR A 34 -28.24 4.71 14.88
N SER A 35 -27.14 4.20 15.43
CA SER A 35 -25.91 4.94 15.56
C SER A 35 -25.42 5.24 14.14
N SER A 36 -25.91 6.35 13.57
CA SER A 36 -25.29 6.99 12.43
C SER A 36 -23.89 7.40 12.87
N LEU A 37 -22.91 6.52 12.64
CA LEU A 37 -21.51 6.88 12.67
C LEU A 37 -21.39 8.18 11.85
N PRO A 38 -20.73 9.23 12.39
CA PRO A 38 -20.51 10.45 11.64
C PRO A 38 -19.91 10.09 10.29
N GLN A 39 -20.60 10.42 9.20
CA GLN A 39 -20.00 10.27 7.88
C GLN A 39 -18.70 11.07 7.90
N PRO A 40 -17.56 10.47 7.49
CA PRO A 40 -16.33 11.22 7.40
C PRO A 40 -16.58 12.44 6.50
N PRO A 41 -16.00 13.61 6.83
CA PRO A 41 -16.25 14.85 6.10
C PRO A 41 -16.04 14.60 4.60
N MET A 42 -16.93 15.15 3.76
CA MET A 42 -16.90 15.00 2.30
C MET A 42 -15.48 15.24 1.77
N GLN A 43 -14.72 14.17 1.60
CA GLN A 43 -13.39 14.24 1.03
C GLN A 43 -13.57 14.50 -0.46
N LEU A 44 -12.88 15.54 -0.94
CA LEU A 44 -12.83 15.84 -2.37
C LEU A 44 -12.45 14.56 -3.15
N PRO A 45 -12.93 14.37 -4.38
CA PRO A 45 -12.57 13.22 -5.20
C PRO A 45 -11.05 13.06 -5.28
N ALA A 46 -10.56 11.83 -5.25
CA ALA A 46 -9.11 11.53 -5.25
C ALA A 46 -8.34 12.13 -6.44
N ARG A 47 -9.05 12.46 -7.53
CA ARG A 47 -8.53 13.09 -8.76
C ARG A 47 -8.86 14.59 -8.88
N HIS A 48 -9.30 15.22 -7.81
CA HIS A 48 -9.57 16.66 -7.80
C HIS A 48 -8.25 17.43 -8.00
N PRO A 49 -8.20 18.47 -8.86
CA PRO A 49 -6.96 19.18 -9.20
C PRO A 49 -6.24 19.74 -7.97
N LEU A 50 -6.99 20.23 -6.97
CA LEU A 50 -6.42 20.69 -5.70
C LEU A 50 -5.69 19.58 -4.91
N GLN A 51 -6.19 18.34 -4.96
CA GLN A 51 -5.47 17.21 -4.35
C GLN A 51 -4.21 16.87 -5.14
N ILE A 52 -4.27 16.90 -6.46
CA ILE A 52 -3.10 16.67 -7.32
C ILE A 52 -2.02 17.71 -7.00
N MET A 53 -2.38 18.99 -6.98
CA MET A 53 -1.47 20.08 -6.64
C MET A 53 -0.85 19.91 -5.24
N LYS A 54 -1.66 19.55 -4.23
CA LYS A 54 -1.16 19.27 -2.88
C LYS A 54 -0.15 18.12 -2.88
N ARG A 55 -0.44 17.03 -3.58
CA ARG A 55 0.46 15.86 -3.67
C ARG A 55 1.75 16.22 -4.40
N SER A 56 1.66 16.94 -5.51
CA SER A 56 2.81 17.45 -6.25
C SER A 56 3.69 18.36 -5.39
N ALA A 57 3.09 19.25 -4.59
CA ALA A 57 3.83 20.09 -3.66
C ALA A 57 4.56 19.28 -2.57
N ILE A 58 3.93 18.24 -2.02
CA ILE A 58 4.55 17.35 -1.03
C ILE A 58 5.72 16.56 -1.66
N ILE A 59 5.52 16.00 -2.86
CA ILE A 59 6.57 15.27 -3.58
C ILE A 59 7.74 16.22 -3.87
N GLY A 60 7.46 17.39 -4.46
CA GLY A 60 8.46 18.39 -4.80
C GLY A 60 9.25 18.87 -3.59
N GLY A 61 8.57 19.19 -2.48
CA GLY A 61 9.22 19.59 -1.24
C GLY A 61 10.10 18.49 -0.65
N SER A 62 9.66 17.24 -0.70
CA SER A 62 10.44 16.08 -0.22
C SER A 62 11.69 15.85 -1.07
N LEU A 63 11.55 15.92 -2.40
CA LEU A 63 12.68 15.79 -3.32
C LEU A 63 13.68 16.95 -3.18
N TYR A 64 13.18 18.17 -2.96
CA TYR A 64 14.04 19.32 -2.69
C TYR A 64 14.85 19.13 -1.40
N ALA A 65 14.22 18.64 -0.32
CA ALA A 65 14.94 18.32 0.91
C ALA A 65 16.00 17.23 0.70
N PHE A 66 15.74 16.24 -0.16
CA PHE A 66 16.74 15.22 -0.49
C PHE A 66 17.90 15.75 -1.32
N TYR A 67 17.62 16.69 -2.20
CA TYR A 67 18.65 17.40 -2.95
C TYR A 67 19.54 18.21 -1.98
N ASP A 68 18.94 18.99 -1.08
CA ASP A 68 19.66 19.79 -0.07
C ASP A 68 20.54 18.91 0.84
N PHE A 69 20.02 17.76 1.27
CA PHE A 69 20.77 16.79 2.07
C PHE A 69 21.77 15.95 1.26
N ASN A 70 21.88 16.16 -0.05
CA ASN A 70 22.72 15.37 -0.95
C ASN A 70 22.45 13.86 -0.82
N VAL A 71 21.20 13.46 -0.57
CA VAL A 71 20.81 12.07 -0.27
C VAL A 71 21.31 11.13 -1.33
N TYR A 72 21.04 11.45 -2.60
CA TYR A 72 21.41 10.63 -3.73
C TYR A 72 22.93 10.52 -3.92
N HIS A 73 23.64 11.63 -3.88
CA HIS A 73 25.10 11.65 -4.07
C HIS A 73 25.78 10.84 -2.96
N ASN A 74 25.41 11.10 -1.71
CA ASN A 74 25.96 10.39 -0.57
C ASN A 74 25.59 8.90 -0.61
N LEU A 75 24.34 8.57 -0.99
CA LEU A 75 23.88 7.19 -1.06
C LEU A 75 24.76 6.30 -1.96
N LEU A 76 25.21 6.86 -3.08
CA LEU A 76 26.00 6.14 -4.07
C LEU A 76 27.50 6.13 -3.77
N HIS A 77 28.04 7.21 -3.18
CA HIS A 77 29.49 7.40 -3.14
C HIS A 77 30.08 7.50 -1.74
N HIS A 78 29.27 7.71 -0.70
CA HIS A 78 29.79 8.06 0.61
C HIS A 78 30.26 6.80 1.36
N PRO A 79 31.54 6.69 1.73
CA PRO A 79 32.15 5.45 2.24
C PRO A 79 31.62 5.01 3.61
N LYS A 80 30.99 5.92 4.36
CA LYS A 80 30.39 5.61 5.66
C LYS A 80 28.98 5.00 5.56
N ILE A 81 28.39 4.93 4.37
CA ILE A 81 27.11 4.24 4.21
C ILE A 81 27.37 2.75 4.33
N ASN A 82 26.59 2.09 5.17
CA ASN A 82 26.66 0.65 5.25
C ASN A 82 25.91 0.04 4.06
N HIS A 83 26.64 -0.19 2.98
CA HIS A 83 26.09 -0.72 1.74
C HIS A 83 25.51 -2.14 1.90
N GLU A 84 25.98 -2.93 2.87
CA GLU A 84 25.42 -4.25 3.15
C GLU A 84 24.01 -4.14 3.73
N TRP A 85 23.80 -3.30 4.75
CA TRP A 85 22.45 -3.01 5.25
C TRP A 85 21.57 -2.36 4.17
N PHE A 86 22.14 -1.48 3.35
CA PHE A 86 21.37 -0.89 2.25
C PHE A 86 20.90 -1.94 1.25
N LYS A 87 21.76 -2.89 0.86
CA LYS A 87 21.40 -4.03 -0.01
C LYS A 87 20.31 -4.90 0.61
N VAL A 88 20.36 -5.17 1.92
CA VAL A 88 19.30 -5.92 2.62
C VAL A 88 17.97 -5.16 2.54
N GLY A 89 17.97 -3.86 2.79
CA GLY A 89 16.78 -3.02 2.68
C GLY A 89 16.20 -3.00 1.26
N LEU A 90 17.08 -2.98 0.26
CA LEU A 90 16.72 -3.03 -1.15
C LEU A 90 16.16 -4.39 -1.55
N ALA A 91 16.82 -5.49 -1.16
CA ALA A 91 16.36 -6.85 -1.42
C ALA A 91 14.97 -7.10 -0.81
N SER A 92 14.76 -6.61 0.42
CA SER A 92 13.45 -6.66 1.07
C SER A 92 12.39 -5.86 0.31
N SER A 93 12.74 -4.68 -0.23
CA SER A 93 11.85 -3.87 -1.06
C SER A 93 11.47 -4.58 -2.36
N ILE A 94 12.43 -5.24 -3.02
CA ILE A 94 12.16 -6.08 -4.20
C ILE A 94 11.21 -7.23 -3.83
N ALA A 95 11.42 -7.88 -2.69
CA ALA A 95 10.54 -8.95 -2.22
C ALA A 95 9.11 -8.46 -1.99
N ILE A 96 8.91 -7.25 -1.45
CA ILE A 96 7.57 -6.64 -1.30
C ILE A 96 6.90 -6.44 -2.66
N LEU A 97 7.63 -5.92 -3.66
CA LEU A 97 7.11 -5.77 -5.02
C LEU A 97 6.76 -7.13 -5.63
N GLY A 98 7.60 -8.15 -5.42
CA GLY A 98 7.34 -9.52 -5.86
C GLY A 98 6.09 -10.12 -5.22
N LEU A 99 5.90 -9.93 -3.91
CA LEU A 99 4.74 -10.42 -3.18
C LEU A 99 3.45 -9.70 -3.62
N LYS A 100 3.51 -8.37 -3.82
CA LYS A 100 2.41 -7.60 -4.43
C LYS A 100 2.06 -8.14 -5.81
N GLY A 101 3.06 -8.33 -6.67
CA GLY A 101 2.89 -8.88 -8.01
C GLY A 101 2.26 -10.28 -7.98
N TYR A 102 2.70 -11.14 -7.06
CA TYR A 102 2.11 -12.45 -6.84
C TYR A 102 0.62 -12.37 -6.43
N VAL A 103 0.28 -11.52 -5.45
CA VAL A 103 -1.12 -11.37 -5.01
C VAL A 103 -1.99 -10.81 -6.14
N GLU A 104 -1.56 -9.76 -6.83
CA GLU A 104 -2.33 -9.10 -7.90
C GLU A 104 -2.44 -9.95 -9.18
N LEU A 105 -1.32 -10.46 -9.70
CA LEU A 105 -1.27 -11.16 -10.99
C LEU A 105 -1.65 -12.63 -10.84
N TYR A 106 -1.10 -13.32 -9.84
CA TYR A 106 -1.33 -14.76 -9.69
C TYR A 106 -2.68 -15.03 -9.02
N GLN A 107 -2.97 -14.46 -7.86
CA GLN A 107 -4.24 -14.79 -7.18
C GLN A 107 -5.42 -13.90 -7.60
N GLY A 108 -5.19 -12.61 -7.84
CA GLY A 108 -6.22 -11.68 -8.29
C GLY A 108 -6.72 -12.01 -9.69
N LYS A 109 -5.82 -12.03 -10.69
CA LYS A 109 -6.21 -12.24 -12.09
C LYS A 109 -6.42 -13.70 -12.49
N LYS A 110 -5.55 -14.64 -12.07
CA LYS A 110 -5.68 -16.05 -12.48
C LYS A 110 -6.78 -16.81 -11.73
N HIS A 111 -6.99 -16.48 -10.46
CA HIS A 111 -7.95 -17.17 -9.59
C HIS A 111 -9.20 -16.34 -9.27
N ASN A 112 -9.37 -15.15 -9.88
CA ASN A 112 -10.52 -14.26 -9.71
C ASN A 112 -10.89 -13.98 -8.23
N LYS A 113 -9.89 -13.96 -7.34
CA LYS A 113 -10.12 -13.62 -5.93
C LYS A 113 -10.04 -12.11 -5.75
N ALA A 114 -11.00 -11.55 -5.03
CA ALA A 114 -10.92 -10.17 -4.59
C ALA A 114 -9.69 -10.00 -3.67
N VAL A 115 -8.89 -8.96 -3.92
CA VAL A 115 -7.71 -8.59 -3.12
C VAL A 115 -8.18 -7.98 -1.80
N GLU A 116 -8.61 -8.87 -0.91
CA GLU A 116 -9.09 -8.53 0.43
C GLU A 116 -8.22 -9.21 1.48
N TYR A 117 -8.08 -8.56 2.64
CA TYR A 117 -7.25 -9.07 3.73
C TYR A 117 -7.62 -10.50 4.13
N GLU A 118 -8.92 -10.82 4.17
CA GLU A 118 -9.41 -12.15 4.55
C GLU A 118 -8.87 -13.27 3.64
N ASN A 119 -8.68 -12.98 2.34
CA ASN A 119 -8.16 -13.93 1.36
C ASN A 119 -6.62 -14.03 1.40
N PHE A 120 -5.94 -13.01 1.93
CA PHE A 120 -4.49 -12.82 1.81
C PHE A 120 -3.81 -12.45 3.13
N LYS A 121 -4.28 -12.98 4.27
CA LYS A 121 -3.71 -12.69 5.60
C LYS A 121 -2.22 -12.98 5.63
N SER A 122 -1.80 -14.17 5.20
CA SER A 122 -0.38 -14.57 5.21
C SER A 122 0.49 -13.60 4.38
N ALA A 123 0.07 -13.27 3.15
CA ALA A 123 0.81 -12.31 2.31
C ALA A 123 0.88 -10.92 2.96
N THR A 124 -0.18 -10.49 3.66
CA THR A 124 -0.18 -9.22 4.39
C THR A 124 0.84 -9.23 5.53
N HIS A 125 0.90 -10.31 6.33
CA HIS A 125 1.87 -10.43 7.42
C HIS A 125 3.31 -10.45 6.89
N TRP A 126 3.56 -11.21 5.81
CA TRP A 126 4.88 -11.19 5.15
C TRP A 126 5.24 -9.81 4.62
N THR A 127 4.28 -9.08 4.05
CA THR A 127 4.51 -7.71 3.59
C THR A 127 4.87 -6.79 4.75
N ILE A 128 4.14 -6.86 5.87
CA ILE A 128 4.44 -6.06 7.07
C ILE A 128 5.83 -6.40 7.61
N PHE A 129 6.16 -7.69 7.71
CA PHE A 129 7.47 -8.15 8.15
C PHE A 129 8.60 -7.61 7.24
N LEU A 130 8.43 -7.71 5.92
CA LEU A 130 9.40 -7.17 4.96
C LEU A 130 9.52 -5.64 5.08
N ILE A 131 8.42 -4.91 5.28
CA ILE A 131 8.47 -3.47 5.50
C ILE A 131 9.29 -3.13 6.75
N LEU A 132 9.14 -3.89 7.85
CA LEU A 132 9.93 -3.69 9.07
C LEU A 132 11.42 -3.97 8.83
N VAL A 133 11.76 -5.05 8.13
CA VAL A 133 13.14 -5.39 7.77
C VAL A 133 13.75 -4.30 6.89
N SER A 134 13.03 -3.85 5.87
CA SER A 134 13.44 -2.77 4.99
C SER A 134 13.67 -1.48 5.77
N TRP A 135 12.75 -1.13 6.67
CA TRP A 135 12.85 0.07 7.51
C TRP A 135 14.09 0.06 8.41
N ILE A 136 14.30 -1.03 9.16
CA ILE A 136 15.47 -1.18 10.03
C ILE A 136 16.76 -1.11 9.21
N SER A 137 16.79 -1.81 8.08
CA SER A 137 17.99 -1.90 7.22
C SER A 137 18.37 -0.53 6.64
N PHE A 138 17.41 0.24 6.12
CA PHE A 138 17.69 1.58 5.63
C PHE A 138 18.10 2.54 6.73
N HIS A 139 17.55 2.39 7.94
CA HIS A 139 17.97 3.20 9.09
C HIS A 139 19.43 2.90 9.48
N MET A 140 19.80 1.62 9.55
CA MET A 140 21.17 1.20 9.84
C MET A 140 22.15 1.60 8.74
N ALA A 141 21.71 1.62 7.47
CA ALA A 141 22.53 2.05 6.34
C ALA A 141 22.85 3.55 6.34
N LEU A 142 21.85 4.39 6.64
CA LEU A 142 21.93 5.84 6.48
C LEU A 142 22.36 6.58 7.75
N SER A 143 22.05 6.04 8.93
CA SER A 143 22.35 6.68 10.22
C SER A 143 23.81 7.06 10.45
N PRO A 144 24.84 6.35 9.94
CA PRO A 144 26.24 6.76 10.13
C PRO A 144 26.60 8.07 9.41
N VAL A 145 25.86 8.44 8.36
CA VAL A 145 26.11 9.66 7.58
C VAL A 145 25.24 10.82 8.05
N TYR A 146 23.96 10.54 8.28
CA TYR A 146 22.97 11.57 8.55
C TYR A 146 22.67 11.76 10.05
N GLY A 147 23.05 10.79 10.88
CA GLY A 147 22.58 10.70 12.27
C GLY A 147 21.12 10.27 12.36
N LEU A 148 20.64 10.00 13.58
CA LEU A 148 19.31 9.42 13.82
C LEU A 148 18.16 10.32 13.31
N VAL A 149 18.19 11.62 13.66
CA VAL A 149 17.09 12.55 13.37
C VAL A 149 16.95 12.81 11.87
N LYS A 150 18.05 13.13 11.17
CA LYS A 150 17.98 13.39 9.72
C LYS A 150 17.66 12.13 8.94
N THR A 151 18.16 10.96 9.36
CA THR A 151 17.78 9.68 8.75
C THR A 151 16.27 9.45 8.87
N TRP A 152 15.70 9.70 10.04
CA TRP A 152 14.26 9.56 10.26
C TRP A 152 13.45 10.50 9.35
N LEU A 153 13.89 11.75 9.19
CA LEU A 153 13.29 12.70 8.25
C LEU A 153 13.41 12.23 6.79
N ILE A 154 14.57 11.71 6.38
CA ILE A 154 14.77 11.17 5.03
C ILE A 154 13.83 9.99 4.78
N MET A 155 13.73 9.06 5.73
CA MET A 155 12.88 7.89 5.62
C MET A 155 11.39 8.24 5.55
N ILE A 156 10.92 9.16 6.40
CA ILE A 156 9.53 9.64 6.35
C ILE A 156 9.27 10.44 5.09
N GLY A 157 10.17 11.35 4.73
CA GLY A 157 10.07 12.11 3.49
C GLY A 157 9.98 11.16 2.28
N PHE A 158 10.71 10.05 2.31
CA PHE A 158 10.79 9.16 1.15
C PHE A 158 9.56 8.26 1.12
N GLY A 159 9.25 7.60 2.23
CA GLY A 159 8.09 6.73 2.37
C GLY A 159 6.77 7.48 2.21
N TYR A 160 6.52 8.49 3.02
CA TYR A 160 5.28 9.27 2.96
C TYR A 160 5.29 10.30 1.84
N GLY A 161 6.34 11.13 1.77
CA GLY A 161 6.38 12.29 0.88
C GLY A 161 6.52 11.93 -0.59
N VAL A 162 7.29 10.88 -0.92
CA VAL A 162 7.49 10.45 -2.31
C VAL A 162 6.66 9.20 -2.64
N LEU A 163 6.85 8.07 -1.95
CA LEU A 163 6.26 6.80 -2.35
C LEU A 163 4.73 6.81 -2.24
N ILE A 164 4.18 7.15 -1.07
CA ILE A 164 2.72 7.14 -0.87
C ILE A 164 2.02 8.17 -1.76
N GLN A 165 2.54 9.41 -1.85
CA GLN A 165 1.92 10.43 -2.70
C GLN A 165 1.94 10.04 -4.19
N SER A 166 3.04 9.45 -4.66
CA SER A 166 3.15 8.94 -6.03
C SER A 166 2.20 7.78 -6.28
N ALA A 167 2.08 6.84 -5.32
CA ALA A 167 1.14 5.72 -5.42
C ALA A 167 -0.31 6.19 -5.48
N LEU A 168 -0.69 7.23 -4.74
CA LEU A 168 -2.05 7.76 -4.80
C LEU A 168 -2.34 8.51 -6.12
N MET A 169 -1.31 9.03 -6.79
CA MET A 169 -1.43 9.80 -8.03
C MET A 169 -1.45 8.91 -9.27
N ILE A 170 -0.66 7.83 -9.28
CA ILE A 170 -0.47 6.96 -10.43
C ILE A 170 -1.40 5.73 -10.31
N PRO A 171 -2.13 5.33 -11.37
CA PRO A 171 -2.93 4.11 -11.34
C PRO A 171 -2.05 2.87 -11.13
N VAL A 172 -2.63 1.80 -10.56
CA VAL A 172 -1.88 0.58 -10.16
C VAL A 172 -1.02 -0.01 -11.28
N TRP A 173 -1.53 -0.05 -12.52
CA TRP A 173 -0.76 -0.53 -13.66
C TRP A 173 0.49 0.34 -13.93
N GLY A 174 0.36 1.66 -13.80
CA GLY A 174 1.46 2.60 -13.96
C GLY A 174 2.47 2.52 -12.81
N GLN A 175 2.01 2.28 -11.57
CA GLN A 175 2.90 2.05 -10.43
C GLN A 175 3.79 0.83 -10.64
N ASN A 176 3.23 -0.26 -11.16
CA ASN A 176 3.98 -1.51 -11.37
C ASN A 176 5.05 -1.34 -12.46
N ILE A 177 4.72 -0.65 -13.57
CA ILE A 177 5.70 -0.31 -14.63
C ILE A 177 6.78 0.62 -14.07
N LEU A 178 6.38 1.71 -13.40
CA LEU A 178 7.32 2.68 -12.85
C LEU A 178 8.26 2.04 -11.82
N ALA A 179 7.72 1.20 -10.92
CA ALA A 179 8.52 0.49 -9.92
C ALA A 179 9.53 -0.44 -10.57
N PHE A 180 9.13 -1.18 -11.62
CA PHE A 180 10.04 -2.04 -12.36
C PHE A 180 11.17 -1.25 -13.03
N VAL A 181 10.83 -0.21 -13.80
CA VAL A 181 11.80 0.63 -14.51
C VAL A 181 12.76 1.31 -13.54
N LEU A 182 12.24 2.00 -12.51
CA LEU A 182 13.07 2.70 -11.54
C LEU A 182 13.97 1.75 -10.75
N MET A 183 13.47 0.59 -10.35
CA MET A 183 14.27 -0.40 -9.63
C MET A 183 15.41 -0.93 -10.50
N THR A 184 15.14 -1.22 -11.78
CA THR A 184 16.18 -1.68 -12.72
C THR A 184 17.27 -0.63 -12.91
N PHE A 185 16.90 0.62 -13.21
CA PHE A 185 17.88 1.70 -13.35
C PHE A 185 18.66 1.95 -12.06
N PHE A 186 17.96 1.96 -10.92
CA PHE A 186 18.61 2.15 -9.63
C PHE A 186 19.65 1.06 -9.34
N LEU A 187 19.31 -0.21 -9.58
CA LEU A 187 20.25 -1.32 -9.42
C LEU A 187 21.47 -1.20 -10.34
N GLN A 188 21.30 -0.74 -11.58
CA GLN A 188 22.41 -0.51 -12.51
C GLN A 188 23.33 0.63 -12.03
N MET A 189 22.77 1.68 -11.43
CA MET A 189 23.56 2.80 -10.91
C MET A 189 24.22 2.52 -9.57
N TYR A 190 23.67 1.57 -8.79
CA TYR A 190 24.17 1.21 -7.47
C TYR A 190 25.25 0.11 -7.51
N GLN A 191 25.46 -0.54 -8.65
CA GLN A 191 26.60 -1.44 -8.87
C GLN A 191 27.92 -0.67 -8.85
#